data_AF-W1S8Z9-F1
#
_entry.id   AF-W1S8Z9-F1
#
_cell.length_a   1.000
_cell.length_b   1.000
_cell.length_c   1.000
_cell.angle_alpha   90.00
_cell.angle_beta   90.00
_cell.angle_gamma   90.00
#
_symmetry.space_group_name_H-M   'P 1'
#
loop_
_entity.id
_entity.type
_entity.pdbx_description
1 polymer ?
#
loop_
_entity_poly.entity_id
_entity_poly.type
_entity_poly.pdbx_seq_one_letter_code
_entity_poly.pdbx_strand_id
1 'polypeptide(L)' 'MIDTLSLLISHGVILLAAWRLLPRGDLDRDPEPQEPRGDA' A
#
# COMPACT_ATOMS: atom_id res chain seq x y z
N MET A 1 -11.09 29.73 -7.09
CA MET A 1 -12.02 29.26 -6.03
C MET A 1 -11.66 27.81 -5.78
N ILE A 2 -11.23 27.47 -4.57
CA ILE A 2 -10.87 26.08 -4.29
C ILE A 2 -12.14 25.32 -3.92
N ASP A 3 -12.41 24.23 -4.62
CA ASP A 3 -13.55 23.37 -4.34
C ASP A 3 -13.15 22.41 -3.21
N THR A 4 -13.63 22.70 -2.00
CA THR A 4 -13.31 21.94 -0.79
C THR A 4 -13.81 20.50 -0.87
N LEU A 5 -14.89 20.22 -1.60
CA LEU A 5 -15.39 18.86 -1.83
C LEU A 5 -14.44 18.09 -2.76
N SER A 6 -14.03 18.69 -3.87
CA SER A 6 -13.07 18.10 -4.80
C SER A 6 -11.72 17.85 -4.14
N LEU A 7 -11.29 18.76 -3.26
CA LEU A 7 -10.05 18.63 -2.49
C LEU A 7 -10.17 17.50 -1.46
N LEU A 8 -11.28 17.44 -0.72
CA LEU A 8 -11.57 16.37 0.23
C LEU A 8 -11.63 14.99 -0.47
N ILE A 9 -12.26 14.90 -1.64
CA ILE A 9 -12.33 13.63 -2.38
C ILE A 9 -10.94 13.23 -2.87
N SER A 10 -10.25 14.13 -3.57
CA SER A 10 -8.93 13.83 -4.15
C SER A 10 -7.91 13.42 -3.09
N HIS A 11 -7.85 14.17 -1.98
CA HIS A 11 -6.87 13.91 -0.92
C HIS A 11 -7.37 12.86 0.08
N GLY A 12 -8.68 12.78 0.31
CA GLY A 12 -9.29 11.80 1.20
C GLY A 12 -9.09 10.37 0.71
N VAL A 13 -9.19 10.13 -0.61
CA VAL A 13 -8.89 8.81 -1.18
C VAL A 13 -7.40 8.46 -1.01
N ILE A 14 -6.50 9.44 -1.20
CA ILE A 14 -5.05 9.24 -0.99
C ILE A 14 -4.74 8.93 0.48
N LEU A 15 -5.33 9.69 1.41
CA LEU A 15 -5.17 9.46 2.85
C LEU A 15 -5.75 8.11 3.27
N LEU A 16 -6.89 7.69 2.71
CA LEU A 16 -7.48 6.39 2.95
C LEU A 16 -6.60 5.25 2.44
N ALA A 17 -6.03 5.40 1.25
CA ALA A 17 -5.08 4.44 0.69
C ALA A 17 -3.84 4.33 1.59
N ALA A 18 -3.24 5.46 1.97
CA ALA A 18 -2.10 5.50 2.89
C ALA A 18 -2.44 4.84 4.23
N TRP A 19 -3.58 5.17 4.84
CA TRP A 19 -4.03 4.56 6.10
C TRP A 19 -4.22 3.04 6.00
N ARG A 20 -4.70 2.54 4.85
CA ARG A 20 -4.82 1.09 4.61
C ARG A 20 -3.46 0.41 4.38
N LEU A 21 -2.50 1.13 3.79
CA LEU A 21 -1.15 0.62 3.48
C LEU A 21 -0.21 0.65 4.70
N LEU A 22 -0.29 1.67 5.54
CA LEU A 22 0.57 1.84 6.73
C LEU A 22 0.63 0.62 7.68
N PRO A 23 -0.49 -0.04 8.06
CA PRO A 23 -0.46 -1.19 8.94
C PRO A 23 -0.05 -2.49 8.24
N ARG A 24 0.17 -2.47 6.91
CA ARG A 24 0.40 -3.67 6.12
C ARG A 24 1.86 -4.13 6.23
N GLY A 25 2.21 -4.75 7.36
CA GLY A 25 3.54 -5.35 7.60
C GLY A 25 3.88 -6.56 6.71
N ASP A 26 2.96 -6.98 5.84
CA ASP A 26 3.21 -7.91 4.74
C ASP A 26 4.06 -7.26 3.63
N LEU A 27 3.87 -5.96 3.39
CA LEU A 27 4.63 -5.22 2.37
C LEU A 27 6.07 -4.91 2.81
N ASP A 28 6.31 -4.96 4.11
CA ASP A 28 7.61 -4.66 4.74
C ASP A 28 8.53 -5.90 4.79
N ARG A 29 7.97 -7.10 4.55
CA ARG A 29 8.74 -8.34 4.46
C ARG A 29 9.12 -8.59 3.01
N ASP A 30 10.42 -8.65 2.76
CA ASP A 30 10.92 -9.22 1.52
C ASP A 30 10.62 -10.73 1.56
N PRO A 31 9.91 -11.32 0.59
CA PRO A 31 9.70 -12.76 0.55
C PRO A 31 11.07 -13.46 0.51
N GLU A 32 11.27 -14.41 1.43
CA GLU A 32 12.44 -15.28 1.42
C GLU A 32 12.64 -15.83 -0.01
N PRO A 33 13.86 -15.75 -0.57
CA PRO A 33 14.15 -16.32 -1.87
C PRO A 33 13.66 -17.77 -1.88
N GLN A 34 12.71 -18.07 -2.78
CA GLN A 34 12.32 -19.45 -3.02
C GLN A 34 13.52 -20.13 -3.68
N GLU A 35 14.41 -20.71 -2.86
CA GLU A 35 15.40 -21.67 -3.31
C GLU A 35 14.65 -22.68 -4.20
N PRO A 36 15.02 -22.80 -5.49
CA PRO A 36 14.44 -23.82 -6.35
C PRO A 36 14.64 -25.13 -5.61
N ARG A 37 13.54 -25.81 -5.28
CA ARG A 37 13.62 -27.14 -4.69
C ARG A 37 14.48 -27.96 -5.64
N GLY A 38 15.71 -28.25 -5.20
CA GLY A 38 16.67 -29.02 -5.96
C GLY A 38 16.11 -30.42 -6.10
N ASP A 39 15.51 -30.69 -7.24
CA ASP A 39 15.19 -32.04 -7.68
C ASP A 39 16.52 -32.75 -7.90
N ALA A 40 16.75 -33.81 -7.12
CA ALA A 40 17.94 -34.65 -7.10
C ALA A 40 18.20 -35.38 -8.42
#